data_AF-A0A2E1GQ48-F1
#
_entry.id   AF-A0A2E1GQ48-F1
#
_cell.length_a   1.000
_cell.length_b   1.000
_cell.length_c   1.000
_cell.angle_alpha   90.00
_cell.angle_beta   90.00
_cell.angle_gamma   90.00
#
_symmetry.space_group_name_H-M   'P 1'
#
loop_
_entity.id
_entity.type
_entity.pdbx_description
1 polymer ?
#
loop_
_entity_poly.entity_id
_entity_poly.type
_entity_poly.pdbx_seq_one_letter_code
_entity_poly.pdbx_strand_id
1 'polypeptide(L)'
;MFIKNYVDKKDYNNNGYIVLDTNLIDNSNFNNLVNQINDCLKTELKKNNYLKKMGGSIMGNLNINQGPFASKLYSLVFQEQFINIFEDLTKTKLELFDINHCGNLALPKKGKQLFHIDGNYKKKMYLITIVTENIDLKNGPTEVCVGSHKKQMSYWEFFFSKKTKKKLILNKGQIVIRKHNLWHRGTENKSDTPRLLLSFSLTPKESNIKPQKLSSHIEILPNFFKSSFIGRLHEYFYANFGYVIIILKLIKSIIKRE
;
A
#
# COMPACT_ATOMS: atom_id res chain seq x y z
N MET A 1 9.83 -25.09 -3.92
CA MET A 1 9.21 -24.10 -4.82
C MET A 1 8.75 -22.91 -3.98
N PHE A 2 9.08 -21.69 -4.36
CA PHE A 2 8.79 -20.47 -3.58
C PHE A 2 7.32 -20.07 -3.70
N ILE A 3 6.76 -20.06 -4.92
CA ILE A 3 5.34 -19.84 -5.20
C ILE A 3 4.61 -21.18 -5.25
N LYS A 4 3.56 -21.33 -4.45
CA LYS A 4 2.83 -22.59 -4.25
C LYS A 4 1.86 -22.92 -5.38
N ASN A 5 1.29 -21.89 -6.02
CA ASN A 5 0.20 -22.02 -6.98
C ASN A 5 0.55 -21.46 -8.35
N TYR A 6 -0.10 -22.00 -9.39
CA TYR A 6 -0.02 -21.44 -10.74
C TYR A 6 -0.54 -19.99 -10.75
N VAL A 7 0.11 -19.14 -11.54
CA VAL A 7 -0.22 -17.71 -11.67
C VAL A 7 -0.88 -17.48 -13.03
N ASP A 8 -2.19 -17.28 -13.05
CA ASP A 8 -2.88 -16.89 -14.29
C ASP A 8 -2.70 -15.40 -14.56
N LYS A 9 -1.94 -15.09 -15.61
CA LYS A 9 -1.75 -13.72 -16.08
C LYS A 9 -3.05 -13.04 -16.48
N LYS A 10 -4.08 -13.79 -16.89
CA LYS A 10 -5.41 -13.24 -17.20
C LYS A 10 -6.04 -12.62 -15.95
N ASP A 11 -5.90 -13.24 -14.79
CA ASP A 11 -6.42 -12.70 -13.53
C ASP A 11 -5.77 -11.36 -13.19
N TYR A 12 -4.46 -11.27 -13.29
CA TYR A 12 -3.74 -10.01 -13.07
C TYR A 12 -4.20 -8.92 -14.05
N ASN A 13 -4.33 -9.24 -15.34
CA ASN A 13 -4.77 -8.29 -16.35
C ASN A 13 -6.21 -7.84 -16.17
N ASN A 14 -7.09 -8.76 -15.72
CA ASN A 14 -8.49 -8.48 -15.50
C ASN A 14 -8.73 -7.70 -14.22
N ASN A 15 -8.05 -8.06 -13.14
CA ASN A 15 -8.31 -7.52 -11.82
C ASN A 15 -7.47 -6.28 -11.51
N GLY A 16 -6.28 -6.16 -12.12
CA GLY A 16 -5.30 -5.11 -11.85
C GLY A 16 -4.40 -5.41 -10.66
N TYR A 17 -4.57 -6.59 -10.06
CA TYR A 17 -3.76 -7.12 -8.99
C TYR A 17 -3.79 -8.65 -9.04
N ILE A 18 -2.83 -9.28 -8.37
CA ILE A 18 -2.81 -10.72 -8.11
C ILE A 18 -2.25 -10.98 -6.71
N VAL A 19 -2.73 -12.04 -6.07
CA VAL A 19 -2.23 -12.53 -4.78
C VAL A 19 -1.46 -13.81 -5.06
N LEU A 20 -0.24 -13.89 -4.54
CA LEU A 20 0.64 -15.03 -4.68
C LEU A 20 0.73 -15.76 -3.34
N ASP A 21 0.37 -17.04 -3.36
CA ASP A 21 0.65 -17.96 -2.26
C ASP A 21 2.10 -18.38 -2.31
N THR A 22 2.82 -18.15 -1.20
CA THR A 22 4.25 -18.44 -1.11
C THR A 22 4.54 -19.41 0.03
N ASN A 23 5.78 -19.91 0.07
CA ASN A 23 6.31 -20.66 1.22
C ASN A 23 6.96 -19.76 2.29
N LEU A 24 6.81 -18.43 2.23
CA LEU A 24 7.41 -17.52 3.21
C LEU A 24 6.98 -17.84 4.64
N ILE A 25 5.73 -18.23 4.86
CA ILE A 25 5.24 -18.56 6.20
C ILE A 25 5.95 -19.79 6.80
N ASP A 26 6.47 -20.68 5.95
CA ASP A 26 7.23 -21.87 6.35
C ASP A 26 8.73 -21.56 6.49
N ASN A 27 9.17 -20.36 6.09
CA ASN A 27 10.56 -19.93 6.13
C ASN A 27 10.91 -19.29 7.49
N SER A 28 11.80 -19.94 8.25
CA SER A 28 12.23 -19.46 9.57
C SER A 28 12.89 -18.07 9.53
N ASN A 29 13.70 -17.77 8.51
CA ASN A 29 14.33 -16.46 8.35
C ASN A 29 13.28 -15.35 8.14
N PHE A 30 12.23 -15.63 7.35
CA PHE A 30 11.12 -14.69 7.18
C PHE A 30 10.37 -14.46 8.49
N ASN A 31 10.03 -15.52 9.22
CA ASN A 31 9.33 -15.41 10.49
C ASN A 31 10.13 -14.65 11.54
N ASN A 32 11.43 -14.95 11.65
CA ASN A 32 12.35 -14.23 12.54
C ASN A 32 12.44 -12.75 12.17
N LEU A 33 12.54 -12.44 10.88
CA LEU A 33 12.57 -11.06 10.38
C LEU A 33 11.27 -10.31 10.69
N VAL A 34 10.11 -10.94 10.50
CA VAL A 34 8.81 -10.35 10.86
C VAL A 34 8.72 -10.08 12.35
N ASN A 35 9.20 -10.99 13.21
CA ASN A 35 9.22 -10.79 14.64
C ASN A 35 10.10 -9.58 15.03
N GLN A 36 11.30 -9.48 14.44
CA GLN A 36 12.19 -8.32 14.63
C GLN A 36 11.52 -7.01 14.20
N ILE A 37 10.89 -6.99 13.03
CA ILE A 37 10.15 -5.82 12.52
C ILE A 37 9.07 -5.41 13.52
N ASN A 38 8.29 -6.38 14.01
CA ASN A 38 7.20 -6.13 14.95
C ASN A 38 7.70 -5.57 16.29
N ASP A 39 8.82 -6.08 16.80
CA ASP A 39 9.39 -5.61 18.07
C ASP A 39 9.98 -4.19 17.94
N CYS A 40 10.64 -3.90 16.81
CA CYS A 40 11.07 -2.55 16.49
C CYS A 40 9.87 -1.60 16.33
N LEU A 41 8.83 -2.01 15.61
CA LEU A 41 7.61 -1.22 15.43
C LEU A 41 6.93 -0.92 16.76
N LYS A 42 6.80 -1.91 17.65
CA LYS A 42 6.26 -1.70 19.01
C LYS A 42 7.07 -0.67 19.79
N THR A 43 8.39 -0.71 19.65
CA THR A 43 9.29 0.25 20.30
C THR A 43 9.07 1.67 19.76
N GLU A 44 8.95 1.83 18.44
CA GLU A 44 8.62 3.12 17.82
C GLU A 44 7.23 3.64 18.24
N LEU A 45 6.23 2.75 18.30
CA LEU A 45 4.87 3.10 18.71
C LEU A 45 4.78 3.57 20.16
N LYS A 46 5.65 3.07 21.04
CA LYS A 46 5.73 3.53 22.44
C LYS A 46 6.21 4.98 22.57
N LYS A 47 6.85 5.56 21.55
CA LYS A 47 7.26 6.99 21.50
C LYS A 47 6.06 7.92 21.20
N ASN A 48 4.94 7.69 21.89
CA ASN A 48 3.58 8.13 21.56
C ASN A 48 3.42 9.66 21.36
N ASN A 49 4.19 10.47 22.08
CA ASN A 49 4.07 11.94 22.03
C ASN A 49 4.34 12.54 20.65
N TYR A 50 5.24 11.94 19.88
CA TYR A 50 5.56 12.41 18.52
C TYR A 50 4.50 11.94 17.51
N LEU A 51 3.99 10.72 17.65
CA LEU A 51 3.01 10.14 16.74
C LEU A 51 1.71 10.93 16.71
N LYS A 52 1.22 11.39 17.86
CA LYS A 52 0.01 12.23 17.94
C LYS A 52 0.11 13.56 17.19
N LYS A 53 1.32 14.04 16.94
CA LYS A 53 1.60 15.29 16.21
C LYS A 53 1.88 15.06 14.72
N MET A 54 1.97 13.81 14.29
CA MET A 54 2.28 13.46 12.90
C MET A 54 1.05 13.61 12.01
N GLY A 55 1.25 14.11 10.78
CA GLY A 55 0.22 14.08 9.75
C GLY A 55 -0.15 12.63 9.39
N GLY A 56 -1.44 12.31 9.41
CA GLY A 56 -1.97 10.97 9.20
C GLY A 56 -2.34 10.22 10.48
N SER A 57 -2.00 10.78 11.66
CA SER A 57 -2.31 10.17 12.96
C SER A 57 -3.80 10.24 13.32
N ILE A 58 -4.51 11.30 12.92
CA ILE A 58 -5.95 11.47 13.18
C ILE A 58 -6.75 10.49 12.32
N MET A 59 -6.37 10.36 11.04
CA MET A 59 -6.97 9.37 10.15
C MET A 59 -6.55 7.94 10.53
N GLY A 60 -5.45 7.78 11.26
CA GLY A 60 -4.88 6.50 11.69
C GLY A 60 -4.09 5.78 10.60
N ASN A 61 -3.59 6.50 9.59
CA ASN A 61 -2.89 5.92 8.44
C ASN A 61 -1.54 6.59 8.27
N LEU A 62 -0.46 5.86 8.52
CA LEU A 62 0.91 6.37 8.47
C LEU A 62 1.72 5.62 7.41
N ASN A 63 2.80 6.24 6.96
CA ASN A 63 3.78 5.61 6.08
C ASN A 63 4.87 4.94 6.94
N ILE A 64 5.60 4.00 6.34
CA ILE A 64 6.75 3.34 6.96
C ILE A 64 7.96 3.42 6.04
N ASN A 65 9.09 3.86 6.60
CA ASN A 65 10.41 3.56 6.06
C ASN A 65 10.87 2.22 6.62
N GLN A 66 11.18 1.27 5.74
CA GLN A 66 11.57 -0.08 6.14
C GLN A 66 12.94 -0.14 6.82
N GLY A 67 13.77 0.88 6.62
CA GLY A 67 15.13 0.96 7.15
C GLY A 67 15.96 -0.28 6.82
N PRO A 68 16.66 -0.89 7.81
CA PRO A 68 17.58 -2.01 7.56
C PRO A 68 16.88 -3.31 7.17
N PHE A 69 15.55 -3.40 7.32
CA PHE A 69 14.79 -4.60 6.94
C PHE A 69 14.51 -4.68 5.44
N ALA A 70 14.66 -3.57 4.72
CA ALA A 70 14.40 -3.47 3.29
C ALA A 70 15.18 -4.50 2.46
N SER A 71 16.51 -4.57 2.65
CA SER A 71 17.39 -5.47 1.90
C SER A 71 17.14 -6.94 2.24
N LYS A 72 16.83 -7.24 3.51
CA LYS A 72 16.51 -8.60 3.97
C LYS A 72 15.18 -9.10 3.41
N LEU A 73 14.15 -8.24 3.39
CA LEU A 73 12.88 -8.56 2.75
C LEU A 73 13.05 -8.72 1.24
N TYR A 74 13.86 -7.87 0.63
CA TYR A 74 14.16 -7.95 -0.79
C TYR A 74 14.78 -9.31 -1.15
N SER A 75 15.82 -9.75 -0.42
CA SER A 75 16.48 -11.03 -0.73
C SER A 75 15.57 -12.25 -0.52
N LEU A 76 14.67 -12.20 0.48
CA LEU A 76 13.72 -13.28 0.72
C LEU A 76 12.64 -13.37 -0.36
N VAL A 77 12.24 -12.25 -0.96
CA VAL A 77 11.10 -12.17 -1.89
C VAL A 77 11.51 -12.19 -3.35
N PHE A 78 12.53 -11.43 -3.72
CA PHE A 78 12.96 -11.28 -5.11
C PHE A 78 13.88 -12.43 -5.53
N GLN A 79 13.37 -13.65 -5.37
CA GLN A 79 13.98 -14.87 -5.87
C GLN A 79 13.65 -15.05 -7.35
N GLU A 80 14.43 -15.87 -8.06
CA GLU A 80 14.28 -16.12 -9.50
C GLU A 80 12.83 -16.43 -9.92
N GLN A 81 12.14 -17.31 -9.19
CA GLN A 81 10.75 -17.64 -9.49
C GLN A 81 9.81 -16.43 -9.42
N PHE A 82 9.97 -15.57 -8.40
CA PHE A 82 9.17 -14.36 -8.26
C PHE A 82 9.50 -13.35 -9.35
N ILE A 83 10.78 -13.16 -9.65
CA ILE A 83 11.25 -12.25 -10.71
C ILE A 83 10.63 -12.67 -12.04
N ASN A 84 10.71 -13.94 -12.42
CA ASN A 84 10.14 -14.47 -13.65
C ASN A 84 8.62 -14.21 -13.75
N ILE A 85 7.88 -14.42 -12.65
CA ILE A 85 6.44 -14.11 -12.60
C ILE A 85 6.21 -12.62 -12.78
N PHE A 86 6.93 -11.76 -12.05
CA PHE A 86 6.77 -10.32 -12.15
C PHE A 86 7.06 -9.81 -13.57
N GLU A 87 8.14 -10.29 -14.19
CA GLU A 87 8.51 -9.92 -15.56
C GLU A 87 7.48 -10.42 -16.59
N ASP A 88 6.92 -11.61 -16.41
CA ASP A 88 5.85 -12.13 -17.28
C ASP A 88 4.56 -11.29 -17.15
N LEU A 89 4.17 -10.95 -15.92
CA LEU A 89 3.00 -10.12 -15.64
C LEU A 89 3.13 -8.70 -16.19
N THR A 90 4.32 -8.11 -16.08
CA THR A 90 4.56 -6.69 -16.44
C THR A 90 5.12 -6.47 -17.83
N LYS A 91 5.60 -7.54 -18.48
CA LYS A 91 6.30 -7.53 -19.78
C LYS A 91 7.50 -6.57 -19.80
N THR A 92 8.21 -6.50 -18.68
CA THR A 92 9.39 -5.64 -18.52
C THR A 92 10.34 -6.30 -17.53
N LYS A 93 11.63 -6.24 -17.81
CA LYS A 93 12.67 -6.76 -16.93
C LYS A 93 12.72 -6.00 -15.62
N LEU A 94 12.92 -6.71 -14.50
CA LEU A 94 12.95 -6.11 -13.16
C LEU A 94 14.06 -5.06 -13.04
N GLU A 95 15.21 -5.30 -13.67
CA GLU A 95 16.36 -4.40 -13.67
C GLU A 95 16.09 -3.03 -14.31
N LEU A 96 15.00 -2.89 -15.07
CA LEU A 96 14.57 -1.63 -15.69
C LEU A 96 13.71 -0.77 -14.76
N PHE A 97 13.47 -1.23 -13.52
CA PHE A 97 12.76 -0.49 -12.49
C PHE A 97 13.72 0.07 -11.43
N ASP A 98 13.43 1.28 -10.97
CA ASP A 98 13.82 1.76 -9.66
C ASP A 98 12.90 1.15 -8.60
N ILE A 99 13.49 0.73 -7.48
CA ILE A 99 12.79 0.06 -6.40
C ILE A 99 12.82 0.96 -5.17
N ASN A 100 11.64 1.42 -4.76
CA ASN A 100 11.45 2.21 -3.56
C ASN A 100 10.87 1.35 -2.43
N HIS A 101 11.39 1.53 -1.22
CA HIS A 101 10.97 0.76 -0.04
C HIS A 101 9.95 1.56 0.77
N CYS A 102 8.70 1.12 0.75
CA CYS A 102 7.61 1.81 1.43
C CYS A 102 6.84 0.85 2.34
N GLY A 103 5.89 1.39 3.09
CA GLY A 103 4.98 0.59 3.89
C GLY A 103 3.84 1.44 4.41
N ASN A 104 2.82 0.77 4.90
CA ASN A 104 1.62 1.38 5.43
C ASN A 104 1.35 0.82 6.83
N LEU A 105 1.12 1.74 7.76
CA LEU A 105 0.73 1.43 9.13
C LEU A 105 -0.69 1.94 9.36
N ALA A 106 -1.60 1.01 9.64
CA ALA A 106 -2.97 1.33 10.03
C ALA A 106 -3.08 1.23 11.56
N LEU A 107 -3.23 2.37 12.23
CA LEU A 107 -3.39 2.43 13.69
C LEU A 107 -4.75 1.83 14.13
N PRO A 108 -4.89 1.41 15.39
CA PRO A 108 -6.19 1.04 15.95
C PRO A 108 -7.23 2.14 15.76
N LYS A 109 -8.48 1.74 15.50
CA LYS A 109 -9.62 2.65 15.28
C LYS A 109 -9.43 3.62 14.11
N LYS A 110 -8.51 3.33 13.19
CA LYS A 110 -8.31 4.07 11.93
C LYS A 110 -9.64 4.13 11.16
N GLY A 111 -9.94 5.33 10.64
CA GLY A 111 -11.07 5.56 9.75
C GLY A 111 -10.86 5.04 8.33
N LYS A 112 -11.92 5.13 7.53
CA LYS A 112 -11.90 4.70 6.14
C LYS A 112 -11.30 5.78 5.23
N GLN A 113 -10.35 5.40 4.38
CA GLN A 113 -9.82 6.33 3.38
C GLN A 113 -10.80 6.51 2.22
N LEU A 114 -10.70 7.65 1.52
CA LEU A 114 -11.37 7.82 0.24
C LEU A 114 -10.69 6.96 -0.82
N PHE A 115 -11.46 6.49 -1.80
CA PHE A 115 -10.91 5.82 -2.98
C PHE A 115 -9.96 6.74 -3.74
N HIS A 116 -8.83 6.19 -4.18
CA HIS A 116 -7.80 6.88 -4.96
C HIS A 116 -6.98 5.89 -5.78
N ILE A 117 -6.14 6.42 -6.66
CA ILE A 117 -5.03 5.72 -7.32
C ILE A 117 -3.71 6.30 -6.81
N ASP A 118 -2.63 5.54 -6.92
CA ASP A 118 -1.30 5.97 -6.45
C ASP A 118 -0.54 6.72 -7.55
N GLY A 119 -0.76 8.03 -7.68
CA GLY A 119 -0.04 8.84 -8.67
C GLY A 119 -0.80 9.01 -10.01
N ASN A 120 -0.06 9.27 -11.09
CA ASN A 120 -0.65 9.58 -12.39
C ASN A 120 -0.96 8.31 -13.19
N TYR A 121 -2.22 8.16 -13.63
CA TYR A 121 -2.72 7.01 -14.37
C TYR A 121 -1.84 6.57 -15.56
N LYS A 122 -1.23 7.53 -16.28
CA LYS A 122 -0.42 7.25 -17.49
C LYS A 122 0.98 6.74 -17.17
N LYS A 123 1.49 6.95 -15.96
CA LYS A 123 2.82 6.46 -15.57
C LYS A 123 2.72 4.95 -15.33
N LYS A 124 3.81 4.21 -15.54
CA LYS A 124 3.88 2.78 -15.18
C LYS A 124 4.45 2.70 -13.77
N MET A 125 3.73 2.06 -12.86
CA MET A 125 4.19 1.78 -11.50
C MET A 125 3.47 0.55 -10.93
N TYR A 126 4.20 -0.25 -10.17
CA TYR A 126 3.70 -1.46 -9.52
C TYR A 126 4.02 -1.42 -8.04
N LEU A 127 3.09 -1.93 -7.24
CA LEU A 127 3.28 -2.12 -5.81
C LEU A 127 3.34 -3.63 -5.54
N ILE A 128 4.42 -4.05 -4.89
CA ILE A 128 4.62 -5.41 -4.39
C ILE A 128 4.50 -5.35 -2.88
N THR A 129 3.36 -5.78 -2.33
CA THR A 129 3.10 -5.79 -0.89
C THR A 129 3.40 -7.15 -0.30
N ILE A 130 4.22 -7.19 0.74
CA ILE A 130 4.49 -8.38 1.55
C ILE A 130 3.56 -8.37 2.76
N VAL A 131 2.84 -9.47 2.95
CA VAL A 131 1.88 -9.62 4.03
C VAL A 131 2.61 -10.16 5.27
N THR A 132 2.91 -9.30 6.23
CA THR A 132 3.68 -9.64 7.44
C THR A 132 2.82 -10.19 8.59
N GLU A 133 1.50 -10.06 8.49
CA GLU A 133 0.50 -10.55 9.44
C GLU A 133 -0.77 -10.93 8.67
N ASN A 134 -1.65 -11.76 9.25
CA ASN A 134 -2.95 -12.04 8.64
C ASN A 134 -3.78 -10.75 8.54
N ILE A 135 -4.42 -10.54 7.39
CA ILE A 135 -5.25 -9.37 7.10
C ILE A 135 -6.68 -9.85 6.91
N ASP A 136 -7.55 -9.43 7.80
CA ASP A 136 -8.96 -9.80 7.83
C ASP A 136 -9.84 -8.56 7.88
N LEU A 137 -11.16 -8.74 7.97
CA LEU A 137 -12.11 -7.62 8.05
C LEU A 137 -11.99 -6.80 9.34
N LYS A 138 -11.34 -7.33 10.38
CA LYS A 138 -11.18 -6.69 11.69
C LYS A 138 -10.00 -5.72 11.67
N ASN A 139 -8.85 -6.10 11.10
CA ASN A 139 -7.66 -5.25 11.12
C ASN A 139 -7.53 -4.27 9.93
N GLY A 140 -8.47 -4.32 8.99
CA GLY A 140 -8.65 -3.27 7.97
C GLY A 140 -7.97 -3.59 6.66
N PRO A 141 -8.58 -4.47 5.83
CA PRO A 141 -7.99 -4.88 4.58
C PRO A 141 -8.00 -3.74 3.56
N THR A 142 -7.12 -3.80 2.57
CA THR A 142 -7.22 -2.93 1.40
C THR A 142 -8.47 -3.32 0.61
N GLU A 143 -9.29 -2.36 0.23
CA GLU A 143 -10.42 -2.56 -0.68
C GLU A 143 -10.07 -2.01 -2.05
N VAL A 144 -10.22 -2.83 -3.09
CA VAL A 144 -9.92 -2.49 -4.48
C VAL A 144 -11.18 -2.47 -5.33
N CYS A 145 -11.17 -1.69 -6.40
CA CYS A 145 -12.19 -1.73 -7.45
C CYS A 145 -11.64 -2.53 -8.64
N VAL A 146 -12.05 -3.79 -8.74
CA VAL A 146 -11.56 -4.75 -9.73
C VAL A 146 -11.72 -4.19 -11.14
N GLY A 147 -10.63 -4.22 -11.92
CA GLY A 147 -10.64 -3.79 -13.32
C GLY A 147 -10.59 -2.27 -13.56
N SER A 148 -10.60 -1.45 -12.51
CA SER A 148 -10.62 0.01 -12.67
C SER A 148 -9.33 0.58 -13.27
N HIS A 149 -8.25 -0.20 -13.32
CA HIS A 149 -6.97 0.15 -13.96
C HIS A 149 -7.01 0.10 -15.49
N LYS A 150 -8.10 -0.41 -16.07
CA LYS A 150 -8.26 -0.56 -17.53
C LYS A 150 -8.66 0.73 -18.22
N LYS A 151 -9.32 1.65 -17.50
CA LYS A 151 -9.79 2.93 -18.04
C LYS A 151 -9.38 4.08 -17.12
N GLN A 152 -8.80 5.13 -17.69
CA GLN A 152 -8.59 6.39 -16.99
C GLN A 152 -9.95 7.01 -16.68
N MET A 153 -10.18 7.32 -15.42
CA MET A 153 -11.40 7.96 -14.96
C MET A 153 -11.04 9.16 -14.10
N SER A 154 -11.72 10.26 -14.37
CA SER A 154 -11.86 11.36 -13.42
C SER A 154 -12.49 10.90 -12.11
N TYR A 155 -12.40 11.72 -11.06
CA TYR A 155 -12.99 11.37 -9.77
C TYR A 155 -14.52 11.24 -9.86
N TRP A 156 -15.19 12.09 -10.64
CA TRP A 156 -16.65 12.03 -10.81
C TRP A 156 -17.10 10.81 -11.62
N GLU A 157 -16.40 10.47 -12.72
CA GLU A 157 -16.68 9.26 -13.50
C GLU A 157 -16.52 8.03 -12.61
N PHE A 158 -15.42 7.98 -11.86
CA PHE A 158 -15.22 6.90 -10.91
C PHE A 158 -16.35 6.89 -9.88
N PHE A 159 -16.69 8.01 -9.25
CA PHE A 159 -17.69 8.07 -8.19
C PHE A 159 -19.06 7.52 -8.63
N PHE A 160 -19.54 7.87 -9.83
CA PHE A 160 -20.83 7.42 -10.34
C PHE A 160 -20.80 6.09 -11.12
N SER A 161 -19.62 5.57 -11.47
CA SER A 161 -19.50 4.28 -12.15
C SER A 161 -20.04 3.10 -11.31
N LYS A 162 -20.50 2.05 -11.98
CA LYS A 162 -20.72 0.73 -11.37
C LYS A 162 -19.35 0.11 -11.02
N LYS A 163 -19.15 -0.27 -9.77
CA LYS A 163 -17.87 -0.78 -9.26
C LYS A 163 -18.02 -2.20 -8.72
N THR A 164 -17.12 -3.09 -9.09
CA THR A 164 -16.93 -4.37 -8.42
C THR A 164 -15.87 -4.18 -7.32
N LYS A 165 -16.31 -4.04 -6.07
CA LYS A 165 -15.42 -3.81 -4.92
C LYS A 165 -15.04 -5.14 -4.28
N LYS A 166 -13.76 -5.33 -3.96
CA LYS A 166 -13.26 -6.52 -3.25
C LYS A 166 -12.33 -6.10 -2.12
N LYS A 167 -12.57 -6.63 -0.92
CA LYS A 167 -11.63 -6.51 0.21
C LYS A 167 -10.61 -7.64 0.11
N LEU A 168 -9.33 -7.30 0.18
CA LEU A 168 -8.24 -8.26 0.10
C LEU A 168 -8.01 -8.88 1.47
N ILE A 169 -8.60 -10.04 1.71
CA ILE A 169 -8.30 -10.91 2.86
C ILE A 169 -7.05 -11.69 2.51
N LEU A 170 -6.02 -11.59 3.36
CA LEU A 170 -4.68 -12.08 3.07
C LEU A 170 -4.11 -12.82 4.27
N ASN A 171 -3.30 -13.83 4.01
CA ASN A 171 -2.56 -14.58 5.03
C ASN A 171 -1.11 -14.11 5.09
N LYS A 172 -0.51 -14.17 6.28
CA LYS A 172 0.92 -13.92 6.48
C LYS A 172 1.74 -14.75 5.47
N GLY A 173 2.75 -14.11 4.87
CA GLY A 173 3.61 -14.71 3.85
C GLY A 173 3.07 -14.62 2.43
N GLN A 174 1.82 -14.20 2.20
CA GLN A 174 1.37 -13.90 0.84
C GLN A 174 2.03 -12.63 0.30
N ILE A 175 2.10 -12.54 -1.03
CA ILE A 175 2.56 -11.35 -1.73
C ILE A 175 1.44 -10.83 -2.63
N VAL A 176 1.21 -9.53 -2.65
CA VAL A 176 0.28 -8.89 -3.58
C VAL A 176 1.05 -8.06 -4.59
N ILE A 177 0.89 -8.36 -5.88
CA ILE A 177 1.36 -7.49 -6.96
C ILE A 177 0.17 -6.69 -7.48
N ARG A 178 0.25 -5.36 -7.47
CA ARG A 178 -0.85 -4.47 -7.90
C ARG A 178 -0.35 -3.36 -8.80
N LYS A 179 -1.16 -2.99 -9.81
CA LYS A 179 -0.96 -1.77 -10.60
C LYS A 179 -1.35 -0.54 -9.77
N HIS A 180 -0.48 0.48 -9.74
CA HIS A 180 -0.72 1.70 -8.98
C HIS A 180 -2.03 2.45 -9.36
N ASN A 181 -2.44 2.33 -10.63
CA ASN A 181 -3.65 2.95 -11.17
C ASN A 181 -4.93 2.14 -10.92
N LEU A 182 -4.85 1.07 -10.12
CA LEU A 182 -6.03 0.39 -9.57
C LEU A 182 -6.63 1.26 -8.45
N TRP A 183 -7.89 1.64 -8.60
CA TRP A 183 -8.61 2.39 -7.59
C TRP A 183 -8.77 1.53 -6.34
N HIS A 184 -8.35 2.07 -5.22
CA HIS A 184 -8.35 1.36 -3.96
C HIS A 184 -8.47 2.33 -2.78
N ARG A 185 -8.66 1.78 -1.58
CA ARG A 185 -8.60 2.50 -0.32
C ARG A 185 -8.21 1.55 0.80
N GLY A 186 -7.57 2.08 1.85
CA GLY A 186 -7.54 1.39 3.13
C GLY A 186 -8.90 1.50 3.83
N THR A 187 -9.36 0.39 4.38
CA THR A 187 -10.57 0.35 5.20
C THR A 187 -10.26 0.63 6.68
N GLU A 188 -11.28 0.54 7.52
CA GLU A 188 -11.18 0.76 8.97
C GLU A 188 -10.39 -0.36 9.64
N ASN A 189 -9.52 -0.01 10.57
CA ASN A 189 -8.93 -0.97 11.50
C ASN A 189 -9.75 -0.95 12.79
N LYS A 190 -10.58 -1.98 12.99
CA LYS A 190 -11.43 -2.15 14.18
C LYS A 190 -10.76 -2.97 15.28
N SER A 191 -9.55 -3.46 15.05
CA SER A 191 -8.76 -4.15 16.06
C SER A 191 -8.09 -3.16 17.00
N ASP A 192 -7.65 -3.68 18.15
CA ASP A 192 -6.88 -2.91 19.15
C ASP A 192 -5.38 -2.88 18.83
N THR A 193 -4.96 -3.54 17.75
CA THR A 193 -3.57 -3.62 17.32
C THR A 193 -3.35 -2.85 16.02
N PRO A 194 -2.19 -2.21 15.84
CA PRO A 194 -1.81 -1.66 14.56
C PRO A 194 -1.64 -2.78 13.53
N ARG A 195 -1.94 -2.50 12.27
CA ARG A 195 -1.68 -3.40 11.14
C ARG A 195 -0.60 -2.82 10.25
N LEU A 196 0.45 -3.60 10.01
CA LEU A 196 1.60 -3.24 9.17
C LEU A 196 1.52 -3.96 7.81
N LEU A 197 1.74 -3.20 6.74
CA LEU A 197 2.10 -3.74 5.43
C LEU A 197 3.42 -3.14 4.97
N LEU A 198 4.33 -3.97 4.50
CA LEU A 198 5.56 -3.52 3.87
C LEU A 198 5.47 -3.74 2.37
N SER A 199 6.01 -2.83 1.58
CA SER A 199 5.84 -2.83 0.13
C SER A 199 7.05 -2.30 -0.63
N PHE A 200 7.25 -2.79 -1.84
CA PHE A 200 8.18 -2.23 -2.80
C PHE A 200 7.37 -1.53 -3.89
N SER A 201 7.70 -0.27 -4.14
CA SER A 201 7.14 0.51 -5.25
C SER A 201 8.14 0.51 -6.40
N LEU A 202 7.74 -0.06 -7.53
CA LEU A 202 8.57 -0.25 -8.70
C LEU A 202 8.15 0.74 -9.78
N THR A 203 9.06 1.62 -10.17
CA THR A 203 8.85 2.66 -11.18
C THR A 203 9.92 2.52 -12.26
N PRO A 204 9.60 2.58 -13.57
CA PRO A 204 10.64 2.52 -14.60
C PRO A 204 11.71 3.59 -14.39
N LYS A 205 12.98 3.26 -14.67
CA LYS A 205 14.13 4.16 -14.45
C LYS A 205 14.03 5.51 -15.15
N GLU A 206 13.29 5.57 -16.25
CA GLU A 206 13.02 6.81 -16.99
C GLU A 206 12.11 7.80 -16.24
N SER A 207 11.54 7.41 -15.09
CA SER A 207 10.52 8.18 -14.40
C SER A 207 11.01 9.44 -13.66
N ASN A 208 12.33 9.69 -13.60
CA ASN A 208 12.98 10.78 -12.84
C ASN A 208 12.59 10.82 -11.36
N ILE A 209 12.10 9.71 -10.80
CA ILE A 209 11.70 9.62 -9.39
C ILE A 209 12.96 9.35 -8.56
N LYS A 210 13.32 10.28 -7.68
CA LYS A 210 14.46 10.07 -6.78
C LYS A 210 14.17 8.90 -5.83
N PRO A 211 15.11 7.95 -5.67
CA PRO A 211 14.92 6.86 -4.73
C PRO A 211 14.77 7.38 -3.30
N GLN A 212 13.88 6.76 -2.52
CA GLN A 212 13.70 7.09 -1.11
C GLN A 212 14.96 6.71 -0.32
N LYS A 213 15.49 7.65 0.46
CA LYS A 213 16.59 7.36 1.39
C LYS A 213 16.13 6.38 2.46
N LEU A 214 16.79 5.24 2.56
CA LEU A 214 16.58 4.29 3.65
C LEU A 214 17.12 4.89 4.95
N SER A 215 16.32 4.78 6.01
CA SER A 215 16.73 5.15 7.36
C SER A 215 17.61 4.05 7.99
N SER A 216 18.39 4.39 9.02
CA SER A 216 19.18 3.41 9.79
C SER A 216 18.31 2.49 10.66
N HIS A 217 17.04 2.85 10.85
CA HIS A 217 16.06 2.12 11.64
C HIS A 217 14.70 2.14 10.93
N ILE A 218 13.76 1.30 11.38
CA ILE A 218 12.37 1.42 10.94
C ILE A 218 11.81 2.75 11.43
N GLU A 219 11.18 3.52 10.54
CA GLU A 219 10.69 4.86 10.87
C GLU A 219 9.22 4.97 10.49
N ILE A 220 8.41 5.49 11.41
CA ILE A 220 7.02 5.85 11.14
C ILE A 220 7.02 7.24 10.53
N LEU A 221 6.41 7.42 9.37
CA LEU A 221 6.43 8.67 8.61
C LEU A 221 5.02 9.23 8.46
N PRO A 222 4.89 10.57 8.34
CA PRO A 222 3.61 11.15 7.98
C PRO A 222 3.13 10.61 6.64
N ASN A 223 1.81 10.57 6.48
CA ASN A 223 1.22 10.28 5.18
C ASN A 223 1.19 11.54 4.29
N PHE A 224 0.24 11.64 3.36
CA PHE A 224 0.09 12.83 2.52
C PHE A 224 -0.31 14.11 3.30
N PHE A 225 -0.72 14.00 4.56
CA PHE A 225 -0.95 15.15 5.44
C PHE A 225 0.37 15.67 6.02
N LYS A 226 0.52 16.99 6.06
CA LYS A 226 1.65 17.65 6.72
C LYS A 226 1.48 17.60 8.23
N SER A 227 2.58 17.43 8.97
CA SER A 227 2.60 17.47 10.44
C SER A 227 2.47 18.89 11.04
N SER A 228 2.26 19.92 10.21
CA SER A 228 2.02 21.30 10.68
C SER A 228 0.59 21.46 11.23
N PHE A 229 0.34 22.53 11.99
CA PHE A 229 -0.99 22.83 12.52
C PHE A 229 -2.08 22.85 11.43
N ILE A 230 -1.84 23.57 10.33
CA ILE A 230 -2.76 23.65 9.18
C ILE A 230 -2.96 22.27 8.54
N GLY A 231 -1.89 21.47 8.42
CA GLY A 231 -1.97 20.12 7.86
C GLY A 231 -2.83 19.18 8.70
N ARG A 232 -2.70 19.25 10.02
CA ARG A 232 -3.52 18.49 10.98
C ARG A 232 -4.96 18.96 11.04
N LEU A 233 -5.21 20.26 10.89
CA LEU A 233 -6.58 20.78 10.78
C LEU A 233 -7.25 20.25 9.50
N HIS A 234 -6.54 20.28 8.36
CA HIS A 234 -7.03 19.68 7.11
C HIS A 234 -7.28 18.17 7.28
N GLU A 235 -6.40 17.45 7.96
CA GLU A 235 -6.60 16.05 8.28
C GLU A 235 -7.86 15.82 9.14
N TYR A 236 -8.08 16.63 10.18
CA TYR A 236 -9.27 16.56 11.02
C TYR A 236 -10.54 16.72 10.19
N PHE A 237 -10.58 17.71 9.29
CA PHE A 237 -11.72 17.88 8.37
C PHE A 237 -11.89 16.69 7.44
N TYR A 238 -10.79 16.16 6.91
CA TYR A 238 -10.83 15.00 6.04
C TYR A 238 -11.37 13.74 6.72
N ALA A 239 -10.95 13.51 7.97
CA ALA A 239 -11.34 12.33 8.74
C ALA A 239 -12.80 12.40 9.21
N ASN A 240 -13.28 13.56 9.67
CA ASN A 240 -14.60 13.72 10.27
C ASN A 240 -15.68 14.18 9.29
N PHE A 241 -15.31 14.91 8.24
CA PHE A 241 -16.23 15.50 7.25
C PHE A 241 -15.97 14.95 5.85
N GLY A 242 -15.74 13.64 5.75
CA GLY A 242 -15.39 12.98 4.49
C GLY A 242 -16.41 13.21 3.36
N TYR A 243 -17.69 13.40 3.68
CA TYR A 243 -18.73 13.73 2.70
C TYR A 243 -18.52 15.12 2.05
N VAL A 244 -18.10 16.12 2.83
CA VAL A 244 -17.76 17.46 2.31
C VAL A 244 -16.57 17.35 1.37
N ILE A 245 -15.53 16.60 1.76
CA ILE A 245 -14.36 16.39 0.90
C ILE A 245 -14.74 15.68 -0.40
N ILE A 246 -15.64 14.71 -0.36
CA ILE A 246 -16.15 14.04 -1.56
C ILE A 246 -16.84 15.05 -2.48
N ILE A 247 -17.74 15.89 -1.95
CA ILE A 247 -18.44 16.93 -2.73
C ILE A 247 -17.44 17.89 -3.36
N LEU A 248 -16.47 18.38 -2.60
CA LEU A 248 -15.43 19.27 -3.11
C LEU A 248 -14.60 18.61 -4.21
N LYS A 249 -14.27 17.32 -4.06
CA LYS A 249 -13.55 16.55 -5.10
C LYS A 249 -14.39 16.35 -6.36
N LEU A 250 -15.70 16.11 -6.23
CA LEU A 250 -16.61 15.99 -7.36
C LEU A 250 -16.68 17.31 -8.14
N ILE A 251 -16.95 18.42 -7.45
CA ILE A 251 -17.01 19.76 -8.05
C ILE A 251 -15.70 20.08 -8.77
N LYS A 252 -14.56 19.88 -8.09
CA LYS A 252 -13.23 20.14 -8.66
C LYS A 252 -12.97 19.31 -9.92
N SER A 253 -13.31 18.02 -9.90
CA SER A 253 -13.10 17.11 -11.03
C SER A 253 -13.97 17.47 -12.23
N ILE A 254 -15.21 17.91 -12.01
CA ILE A 254 -16.11 18.41 -13.07
C ILE A 254 -15.54 19.70 -13.69
N ILE A 255 -15.16 20.69 -12.86
CA ILE A 255 -14.67 21.98 -13.34
C ILE A 255 -13.37 21.83 -14.11
N LYS A 256 -12.43 21.05 -13.58
CA LYS A 256 -11.09 20.90 -14.18
C LYS A 256 -11.03 19.95 -15.37
N ARG A 257 -12.09 19.17 -15.61
CA ARG A 257 -12.08 18.03 -16.55
C ARG A 257 -10.90 17.07 -16.27
N GLU A 258 -10.54 16.96 -14.99
CA GLU A 258 -9.52 16.04 -14.45
C GLU A 258 -10.15 14.73 -13.98
#